data_AF-A0A7S1V5L0-F1
#
_entry.id   AF-A0A7S1V5L0-F1
#
_cell.length_a   1.000
_cell.length_b   1.000
_cell.length_c   1.000
_cell.angle_alpha   90.00
_cell.angle_beta   90.00
_cell.angle_gamma   90.00
#
_symmetry.space_group_name_H-M   'P 1'
#
loop_
_entity.id
_entity.type
_entity.pdbx_description
1 polymer ?
#
loop_
_entity_poly.entity_id
_entity_poly.type
_entity_poly.pdbx_seq_one_letter_code
_entity_poly.pdbx_strand_id
1 'polypeptide(L)'
;KQMVEFGLKVVREAGTRMPKRAGKLHVMLEFMAVKRLRKNRSKEEIVSQSESHDEKLVKVCSFLSSIGTASFFRDDPNLLFLSHLRVLKLSLTHRGPCMHTSVGWATYGVLLTALGDFDGAFGAGQLAEKMAKRFNNDYISTFVLVNVSDFLVPLRCPVQQGVDNFLTYFGKGIESGNLAFSCSCGALYVFVYYVSGLPLQPLLNDCGTIRRHFMKRNENTMRFNLIINIQTATSMAGTEADPFAFDCVIDEVKEELRDAAENRNVMALLTYWGMRATLFYTLDPDDKRTHHTFH
;
A
#
# COMPACT_ATOMS: atom_id res chain seq x y z
N LYS A 1 0.59 15.64 10.48
CA LYS A 1 0.27 15.69 11.94
C LYS A 1 -1.16 16.21 12.16
N GLN A 2 -1.48 17.39 11.63
CA GLN A 2 -2.80 18.04 11.79
C GLN A 2 -3.99 17.17 11.32
N MET A 3 -3.88 16.48 10.16
CA MET A 3 -4.96 15.62 9.65
C MET A 3 -5.32 14.46 10.61
N VAL A 4 -4.31 13.78 11.17
CA VAL A 4 -4.53 12.68 12.12
C VAL A 4 -5.17 13.20 13.41
N GLU A 5 -4.67 14.32 13.94
CA GLU A 5 -5.21 14.92 15.16
C GLU A 5 -6.65 15.40 15.01
N PHE A 6 -6.96 16.04 13.87
CA PHE A 6 -8.32 16.45 13.53
C PHE A 6 -9.24 15.23 13.38
N GLY A 7 -8.81 14.21 12.64
CA GLY A 7 -9.57 12.95 12.51
C GLY A 7 -9.85 12.31 13.88
N LEU A 8 -8.85 12.24 14.76
CA LEU A 8 -9.00 11.70 16.13
C LEU A 8 -9.99 12.51 16.98
N LYS A 9 -10.08 13.83 16.79
CA LYS A 9 -11.07 14.69 17.45
C LYS A 9 -12.47 14.37 16.94
N VAL A 10 -12.66 14.33 15.62
CA VAL A 10 -13.97 14.08 14.99
C VAL A 10 -14.54 12.71 15.37
N VAL A 11 -13.73 11.65 15.30
CA VAL A 11 -14.22 10.30 15.67
C VAL A 11 -14.60 10.22 17.15
N ARG A 12 -13.91 10.99 18.02
CA ARG A 12 -14.22 11.06 19.46
C ARG A 12 -15.55 11.76 19.72
N GLU A 13 -15.80 12.88 19.06
CA GLU A 13 -17.08 13.61 19.13
C GLU A 13 -18.24 12.75 18.62
N ALA A 14 -17.98 11.89 17.63
CA ALA A 14 -18.95 10.92 17.15
C ALA A 14 -19.16 9.70 18.09
N GLY A 15 -18.39 9.57 19.18
CA GLY A 15 -18.51 8.51 20.19
C GLY A 15 -17.49 7.38 20.06
N THR A 16 -16.59 7.43 19.07
CA THR A 16 -15.54 6.42 18.85
C THR A 16 -14.20 6.89 19.43
N ARG A 17 -13.72 6.22 20.48
CA ARG A 17 -12.43 6.56 21.10
C ARG A 17 -11.27 5.86 20.39
N MET A 18 -10.27 6.66 20.01
CA MET A 18 -8.99 6.20 19.46
C MET A 18 -7.85 6.79 20.30
N PRO A 19 -6.80 6.01 20.62
CA PRO A 19 -5.64 6.52 21.32
C PRO A 19 -4.84 7.46 20.41
N LYS A 20 -4.18 8.49 20.99
CA LYS A 20 -3.28 9.38 20.24
C LYS A 20 -2.01 8.66 19.76
N ARG A 21 -1.57 7.63 20.50
CA ARG A 21 -0.46 6.74 20.14
C ARG A 21 -0.96 5.31 20.26
N ALA A 22 -1.07 4.62 19.13
CA ALA A 22 -1.50 3.23 19.13
C ALA A 22 -0.31 2.33 19.49
N GLY A 23 -0.57 1.36 20.37
CA GLY A 23 0.40 0.32 20.73
C GLY A 23 -0.08 -1.06 20.26
N LYS A 24 0.84 -2.03 20.20
CA LYS A 24 0.54 -3.41 19.78
C LYS A 24 -0.65 -4.03 20.53
N LEU A 25 -0.79 -3.75 21.83
CA LEU A 25 -1.92 -4.24 22.63
C LEU A 25 -3.27 -3.71 22.12
N HIS A 26 -3.35 -2.44 21.72
CA HIS A 26 -4.57 -1.87 21.16
C HIS A 26 -4.96 -2.60 19.86
N VAL A 27 -3.98 -2.83 18.98
CA VAL A 27 -4.19 -3.58 17.73
C VAL A 27 -4.67 -5.00 18.02
N MET A 28 -4.01 -5.70 18.94
CA MET A 28 -4.37 -7.07 19.29
C MET A 28 -5.77 -7.20 19.89
N LEU A 29 -6.16 -6.26 20.78
CA LEU A 29 -7.52 -6.23 21.33
C LEU A 29 -8.57 -6.00 20.24
N GLU A 30 -8.30 -5.09 19.31
CA GLU A 30 -9.21 -4.80 18.20
C GLU A 30 -9.30 -5.98 17.23
N PHE A 31 -8.16 -6.61 16.91
CA PHE A 31 -8.08 -7.82 16.09
C PHE A 31 -8.89 -8.97 16.70
N MET A 32 -8.75 -9.23 17.99
CA MET A 32 -9.50 -10.27 18.68
C MET A 32 -11.01 -9.97 18.70
N ALA A 33 -11.40 -8.70 18.79
CA ALA A 33 -12.81 -8.31 18.68
C ALA A 33 -13.36 -8.60 17.28
N VAL A 34 -12.65 -8.22 16.22
CA VAL A 34 -13.02 -8.52 14.83
C VAL A 34 -13.09 -10.03 14.60
N LYS A 35 -12.09 -10.78 15.06
CA LYS A 35 -12.05 -12.26 14.94
C LYS A 35 -13.26 -12.91 15.61
N ARG A 36 -13.70 -12.40 16.76
CA ARG A 36 -14.92 -12.88 17.46
C ARG A 36 -16.20 -12.51 16.70
N LEU A 37 -16.33 -11.29 16.20
CA LEU A 37 -17.51 -10.84 15.45
C LEU A 37 -17.68 -11.58 14.11
N ARG A 38 -16.56 -12.01 13.52
CA ARG A 38 -16.54 -12.87 12.33
C ARG A 38 -16.84 -14.34 12.65
N LYS A 39 -16.60 -14.79 13.88
CA LYS A 39 -16.75 -16.21 14.26
C LYS A 39 -18.20 -16.61 14.00
N ASN A 40 -18.40 -17.60 13.13
CA ASN A 40 -19.69 -18.14 12.65
C ASN A 40 -20.38 -17.39 11.51
N ARG A 41 -19.72 -16.43 10.84
CA ARG A 41 -20.26 -15.84 9.60
C ARG A 41 -19.52 -16.37 8.37
N SER A 42 -20.27 -16.74 7.33
CA SER A 42 -19.65 -17.13 6.06
C SER A 42 -19.14 -15.90 5.30
N LYS A 43 -18.25 -16.11 4.31
CA LYS A 43 -17.77 -15.01 3.47
C LYS A 43 -18.94 -14.40 2.68
N GLU A 44 -19.82 -15.26 2.18
CA GLU A 44 -20.99 -14.92 1.39
C GLU A 44 -21.96 -14.09 2.21
N GLU A 45 -22.25 -14.49 3.45
CA GLU A 45 -23.12 -13.76 4.37
C GLU A 45 -22.59 -12.34 4.61
N ILE A 46 -21.28 -12.20 4.88
CA ILE A 46 -20.66 -10.89 5.11
C ILE A 46 -20.80 -10.00 3.87
N VAL A 47 -20.57 -10.54 2.66
CA VAL A 47 -20.65 -9.79 1.40
C VAL A 47 -22.08 -9.46 1.01
N SER A 48 -23.06 -10.30 1.34
CA SER A 48 -24.47 -10.09 0.98
C SER A 48 -25.26 -9.25 1.97
N GLN A 49 -24.68 -8.90 3.13
CA GLN A 49 -25.34 -8.03 4.12
C GLN A 49 -25.76 -6.70 3.50
N SER A 50 -26.96 -6.23 3.83
CA SER A 50 -27.45 -4.90 3.43
C SER A 50 -26.48 -3.81 3.84
N GLU A 51 -26.29 -2.81 2.97
CA GLU A 51 -25.41 -1.68 3.27
C GLU A 51 -25.92 -0.86 4.45
N SER A 52 -25.00 -0.29 5.22
CA SER A 52 -25.36 0.63 6.31
C SER A 52 -25.85 1.96 5.77
N HIS A 53 -27.09 2.33 6.10
CA HIS A 53 -27.68 3.63 5.81
C HIS A 53 -27.47 4.69 6.92
N ASP A 54 -26.75 4.34 7.99
CA ASP A 54 -26.39 5.31 9.04
C ASP A 54 -25.26 6.23 8.55
N GLU A 55 -25.61 7.46 8.16
CA GLU A 55 -24.66 8.47 7.71
C GLU A 55 -23.57 8.78 8.74
N LYS A 56 -23.90 8.74 10.04
CA LYS A 56 -22.92 9.02 11.10
C LYS A 56 -21.88 7.92 11.12
N LEU A 57 -22.30 6.65 11.00
CA LEU A 57 -21.38 5.53 10.90
C LEU A 57 -20.49 5.62 9.66
N VAL A 58 -21.07 5.93 8.49
CA VAL A 58 -20.32 6.07 7.24
C VAL A 58 -19.27 7.17 7.37
N LYS A 59 -19.63 8.34 7.93
CA LYS A 59 -18.70 9.45 8.19
C LYS A 59 -17.58 9.03 9.15
N VAL A 60 -17.90 8.36 10.27
CA VAL A 60 -16.89 7.86 11.21
C VAL A 60 -15.93 6.87 10.52
N CYS A 61 -16.44 5.95 9.71
CA CYS A 61 -15.61 5.00 8.97
C CYS A 61 -14.71 5.69 7.94
N SER A 62 -15.19 6.77 7.33
CA SER A 62 -14.40 7.60 6.42
C SER A 62 -13.23 8.28 7.13
N PHE A 63 -13.47 8.90 8.29
CA PHE A 63 -12.40 9.50 9.10
C PHE A 63 -11.41 8.44 9.59
N LEU A 64 -11.89 7.30 10.09
CA LEU A 64 -11.00 6.20 10.51
C LEU A 64 -10.15 5.68 9.35
N SER A 65 -10.73 5.49 8.16
CA SER A 65 -9.98 5.08 6.98
C SER A 65 -8.91 6.11 6.61
N SER A 66 -9.26 7.39 6.66
CA SER A 66 -8.36 8.50 6.37
C SER A 66 -7.22 8.60 7.39
N ILE A 67 -7.50 8.40 8.68
CA ILE A 67 -6.49 8.31 9.74
C ILE A 67 -5.54 7.14 9.47
N GLY A 68 -6.09 5.96 9.16
CA GLY A 68 -5.26 4.78 8.91
C GLY A 68 -4.35 4.96 7.70
N THR A 69 -4.89 5.48 6.60
CA THR A 69 -4.13 5.82 5.40
C THR A 69 -3.07 6.88 5.67
N ALA A 70 -3.38 7.95 6.38
CA ALA A 70 -2.39 8.97 6.75
C ALA A 70 -1.31 8.42 7.70
N SER A 71 -1.63 7.42 8.51
CA SER A 71 -0.68 6.77 9.42
C SER A 71 0.32 5.89 8.69
N PHE A 72 -0.06 5.31 7.54
CA PHE A 72 0.84 4.60 6.64
C PHE A 72 2.03 5.48 6.21
N PHE A 73 1.74 6.68 5.69
CA PHE A 73 2.77 7.63 5.23
C PHE A 73 3.59 8.25 6.38
N ARG A 74 3.24 7.97 7.63
CA ARG A 74 3.91 8.48 8.83
C ARG A 74 4.68 7.40 9.59
N ASP A 75 4.77 6.20 9.03
CA ASP A 75 5.39 5.04 9.67
C ASP A 75 4.80 4.75 11.06
N ASP A 76 3.47 4.87 11.20
CA ASP A 76 2.72 4.45 12.39
C ASP A 76 1.80 3.26 12.06
N PRO A 77 2.37 2.06 11.89
CA PRO A 77 1.61 0.88 11.49
C PRO A 77 0.55 0.49 12.55
N ASN A 78 0.81 0.74 13.83
CA ASN A 78 -0.16 0.42 14.88
C ASN A 78 -1.44 1.26 14.74
N LEU A 79 -1.30 2.56 14.43
CA LEU A 79 -2.45 3.43 14.25
C LEU A 79 -3.18 3.11 12.95
N LEU A 80 -2.47 2.71 11.89
CA LEU A 80 -3.04 2.16 10.67
C LEU A 80 -3.92 0.94 10.97
N PHE A 81 -3.34 -0.13 11.53
CA PHE A 81 -4.06 -1.36 11.82
C PHE A 81 -5.24 -1.10 12.75
N LEU A 82 -5.05 -0.33 13.83
CA LEU A 82 -6.12 -0.04 14.77
C LEU A 82 -7.30 0.69 14.11
N SER A 83 -7.02 1.66 13.23
CA SER A 83 -8.06 2.47 12.60
C SER A 83 -8.88 1.63 11.61
N HIS A 84 -8.23 0.83 10.76
CA HIS A 84 -8.91 -0.01 9.77
C HIS A 84 -9.61 -1.22 10.40
N LEU A 85 -9.04 -1.81 11.46
CA LEU A 85 -9.73 -2.82 12.26
C LEU A 85 -10.96 -2.25 12.95
N ARG A 86 -10.91 -0.99 13.42
CA ARG A 86 -12.08 -0.32 13.99
C ARG A 86 -13.18 -0.11 12.96
N VAL A 87 -12.84 0.27 11.72
CA VAL A 87 -13.81 0.32 10.61
C VAL A 87 -14.48 -1.04 10.45
N LEU A 88 -13.68 -2.11 10.35
CA LEU A 88 -14.20 -3.46 10.17
C LEU A 88 -15.09 -3.91 11.33
N LYS A 89 -14.69 -3.62 12.58
CA LYS A 89 -15.48 -3.91 13.77
C LYS A 89 -16.82 -3.20 13.75
N LEU A 90 -16.84 -1.90 13.40
CA LEU A 90 -18.08 -1.13 13.30
C LEU A 90 -19.02 -1.73 12.25
N SER A 91 -18.50 -2.04 11.06
CA SER A 91 -19.28 -2.69 9.99
C SER A 91 -19.85 -4.05 10.41
N LEU A 92 -19.11 -4.84 11.21
CA LEU A 92 -19.57 -6.16 11.66
C LEU A 92 -20.55 -6.09 12.85
N THR A 93 -20.48 -5.04 13.67
CA THR A 93 -21.31 -4.85 14.87
C THR A 93 -22.64 -4.17 14.57
N HIS A 94 -22.65 -3.20 13.64
CA HIS A 94 -23.83 -2.44 13.27
C HIS A 94 -24.58 -3.07 12.09
N ARG A 95 -25.58 -2.38 11.54
CA ARG A 95 -26.48 -2.84 10.46
C ARG A 95 -25.80 -2.89 9.08
N GLY A 96 -24.61 -3.47 9.00
CA GLY A 96 -23.97 -3.86 7.74
C GLY A 96 -22.78 -3.01 7.29
N PRO A 97 -22.12 -3.43 6.19
CA PRO A 97 -20.93 -2.80 5.66
C PRO A 97 -21.23 -1.46 4.98
N CYS A 98 -20.24 -0.58 4.94
CA CYS A 98 -20.18 0.58 4.02
C CYS A 98 -18.93 0.48 3.13
N MET A 99 -18.75 1.41 2.18
CA MET A 99 -17.61 1.44 1.24
C MET A 99 -16.23 1.27 1.89
N HIS A 100 -16.03 1.81 3.09
CA HIS A 100 -14.77 1.72 3.84
C HIS A 100 -14.50 0.34 4.48
N THR A 101 -15.49 -0.56 4.52
CA THR A 101 -15.32 -1.92 5.07
C THR A 101 -14.30 -2.74 4.27
N SER A 102 -14.20 -2.48 2.97
CA SER A 102 -13.21 -3.10 2.07
C SER A 102 -11.76 -2.85 2.54
N VAL A 103 -11.45 -1.62 2.96
CA VAL A 103 -10.17 -1.20 3.54
C VAL A 103 -9.86 -2.00 4.82
N GLY A 104 -10.88 -2.18 5.66
CA GLY A 104 -10.78 -2.97 6.88
C GLY A 104 -10.43 -4.44 6.60
N TRP A 105 -11.05 -5.06 5.60
CA TRP A 105 -10.75 -6.44 5.20
C TRP A 105 -9.35 -6.61 4.62
N ALA A 106 -8.92 -5.70 3.73
CA ALA A 106 -7.56 -5.73 3.18
C ALA A 106 -6.52 -5.68 4.30
N THR A 107 -6.68 -4.72 5.22
CA THR A 107 -5.77 -4.53 6.36
C THR A 107 -5.79 -5.69 7.35
N TYR A 108 -6.97 -6.27 7.60
CA TYR A 108 -7.10 -7.48 8.41
C TYR A 108 -6.35 -8.66 7.77
N GLY A 109 -6.40 -8.80 6.43
CA GLY A 109 -5.62 -9.79 5.70
C GLY A 109 -4.11 -9.61 5.89
N VAL A 110 -3.61 -8.38 5.72
CA VAL A 110 -2.18 -8.07 5.93
C VAL A 110 -1.74 -8.42 7.35
N LEU A 111 -2.57 -8.12 8.36
CA LEU A 111 -2.28 -8.47 9.74
C LEU A 111 -2.27 -9.99 9.96
N LEU A 112 -3.15 -10.75 9.31
CA LEU A 112 -3.14 -12.21 9.38
C LEU A 112 -1.86 -12.80 8.76
N THR A 113 -1.35 -12.24 7.66
CA THR A 113 -0.05 -12.62 7.09
C THR A 113 1.07 -12.47 8.12
N ALA A 114 1.11 -11.32 8.82
CA ALA A 114 2.10 -11.07 9.87
C ALA A 114 1.98 -12.03 11.08
N LEU A 115 0.80 -12.63 11.28
CA LEU A 115 0.53 -13.63 12.32
C LEU A 115 0.69 -15.08 11.82
N GLY A 116 1.05 -15.29 10.56
CA GLY A 116 1.26 -16.61 9.95
C GLY A 116 -0.01 -17.34 9.50
N ASP A 117 -1.18 -16.69 9.53
CA ASP A 117 -2.45 -17.27 9.05
C ASP A 117 -2.67 -16.91 7.57
N PHE A 118 -1.91 -17.56 6.68
CA PHE A 118 -1.94 -17.27 5.24
C PHE A 118 -3.29 -17.61 4.58
N ASP A 119 -3.99 -18.63 5.07
CA ASP A 119 -5.31 -19.03 4.56
C ASP A 119 -6.38 -18.00 4.90
N GLY A 120 -6.36 -17.54 6.17
CA GLY A 120 -7.18 -16.44 6.61
C GLY A 120 -6.86 -15.14 5.86
N ALA A 121 -5.57 -14.87 5.63
CA ALA A 121 -5.11 -13.68 4.92
C ALA A 121 -5.63 -13.65 3.47
N PHE A 122 -5.43 -14.74 2.72
CA PHE A 122 -5.97 -14.87 1.36
C PHE A 122 -7.50 -14.75 1.33
N GLY A 123 -8.18 -15.39 2.28
CA GLY A 123 -9.63 -15.30 2.43
C GLY A 123 -10.14 -13.88 2.74
N ALA A 124 -9.39 -13.10 3.52
CA ALA A 124 -9.69 -11.70 3.80
C ALA A 124 -9.44 -10.81 2.56
N GLY A 125 -8.41 -11.10 1.77
CA GLY A 125 -8.16 -10.43 0.49
C GLY A 125 -9.34 -10.59 -0.49
N GLN A 126 -9.85 -11.82 -0.63
CA GLN A 126 -11.04 -12.09 -1.45
C GLN A 126 -12.29 -11.31 -0.97
N LEU A 127 -12.47 -11.18 0.35
CA LEU A 127 -13.56 -10.36 0.91
C LEU A 127 -13.37 -8.89 0.59
N ALA A 128 -12.14 -8.37 0.73
CA ALA A 128 -11.81 -7.00 0.42
C ALA A 128 -12.10 -6.67 -1.06
N GLU A 129 -11.68 -7.53 -1.99
CA GLU A 129 -11.95 -7.36 -3.43
C GLU A 129 -13.45 -7.40 -3.75
N LYS A 130 -14.18 -8.40 -3.23
CA LYS A 130 -15.63 -8.52 -3.44
C LYS A 130 -16.35 -7.26 -2.94
N MET A 131 -15.97 -6.75 -1.78
CA MET A 131 -16.52 -5.50 -1.23
C MET A 131 -16.15 -4.28 -2.06
N ALA A 132 -14.88 -4.15 -2.49
CA ALA A 132 -14.43 -3.04 -3.33
C ALA A 132 -15.21 -2.99 -4.66
N LYS A 133 -15.42 -4.15 -5.30
CA LYS A 133 -16.25 -4.29 -6.51
C LYS A 133 -17.71 -3.94 -6.24
N ARG A 134 -18.27 -4.40 -5.11
CA ARG A 134 -19.66 -4.13 -4.72
C ARG A 134 -19.94 -2.63 -4.55
N PHE A 135 -19.09 -1.91 -3.82
CA PHE A 135 -19.29 -0.48 -3.55
C PHE A 135 -18.86 0.42 -4.72
N ASN A 136 -18.09 -0.12 -5.67
CA ASN A 136 -17.69 0.53 -6.92
C ASN A 136 -17.21 1.99 -6.75
N ASN A 137 -16.38 2.23 -5.74
CA ASN A 137 -15.76 3.53 -5.47
C ASN A 137 -14.29 3.45 -5.84
N ASP A 138 -13.89 4.08 -6.95
CA ASP A 138 -12.52 3.93 -7.47
C ASP A 138 -11.45 4.54 -6.57
N TYR A 139 -11.77 5.59 -5.81
CA TYR A 139 -10.84 6.17 -4.84
C TYR A 139 -10.47 5.16 -3.75
N ILE A 140 -11.47 4.48 -3.17
CA ILE A 140 -11.26 3.46 -2.14
C ILE A 140 -10.73 2.16 -2.74
N SER A 141 -11.26 1.73 -3.90
CA SER A 141 -10.86 0.48 -4.53
C SER A 141 -9.39 0.50 -4.95
N THR A 142 -8.85 1.65 -5.39
CA THR A 142 -7.42 1.79 -5.70
C THR A 142 -6.55 1.42 -4.49
N PHE A 143 -6.88 1.93 -3.29
CA PHE A 143 -6.20 1.55 -2.04
C PHE A 143 -6.34 0.05 -1.77
N VAL A 144 -7.55 -0.49 -1.87
CA VAL A 144 -7.84 -1.87 -1.47
C VAL A 144 -7.13 -2.84 -2.39
N LEU A 145 -7.31 -2.67 -3.70
CA LEU A 145 -6.84 -3.62 -4.70
C LEU A 145 -5.32 -3.63 -4.78
N VAL A 146 -4.65 -2.48 -4.68
CA VAL A 146 -3.17 -2.47 -4.65
C VAL A 146 -2.63 -3.24 -3.45
N ASN A 147 -3.20 -3.06 -2.26
CA ASN A 147 -2.75 -3.76 -1.05
C ASN A 147 -3.09 -5.26 -1.10
N VAL A 148 -4.24 -5.65 -1.67
CA VAL A 148 -4.58 -7.06 -1.84
C VAL A 148 -3.62 -7.72 -2.84
N SER A 149 -3.38 -7.09 -3.99
CA SER A 149 -2.49 -7.62 -5.03
C SER A 149 -1.02 -7.67 -4.60
N ASP A 150 -0.57 -6.74 -3.75
CA ASP A 150 0.81 -6.71 -3.26
C ASP A 150 1.04 -7.70 -2.10
N PHE A 151 0.16 -7.71 -1.09
CA PHE A 151 0.41 -8.46 0.14
C PHE A 151 -0.28 -9.82 0.24
N LEU A 152 -1.38 -10.04 -0.49
CA LEU A 152 -2.28 -11.17 -0.25
C LEU A 152 -2.36 -12.14 -1.42
N VAL A 153 -2.39 -11.63 -2.65
CA VAL A 153 -2.38 -12.48 -3.86
C VAL A 153 -1.11 -13.34 -3.94
N PRO A 154 0.10 -12.81 -3.67
CA PRO A 154 1.34 -13.59 -3.76
C PRO A 154 1.43 -14.77 -2.80
N LEU A 155 0.59 -14.81 -1.76
CA LEU A 155 0.52 -15.93 -0.82
C LEU A 155 0.04 -17.23 -1.48
N ARG A 156 -0.64 -17.15 -2.62
CA ARG A 156 -1.26 -18.29 -3.31
C ARG A 156 -1.04 -18.30 -4.83
N CYS A 157 -0.66 -17.17 -5.42
CA CYS A 157 -0.44 -17.04 -6.85
C CYS A 157 0.99 -16.52 -7.11
N PRO A 158 1.65 -16.96 -8.20
CA PRO A 158 2.90 -16.33 -8.65
C PRO A 158 2.72 -14.83 -8.88
N VAL A 159 3.71 -14.02 -8.50
CA VAL A 159 3.65 -12.54 -8.60
C VAL A 159 3.49 -12.03 -10.04
N GLN A 160 3.93 -12.81 -11.02
CA GLN A 160 3.70 -12.56 -12.44
C GLN A 160 2.20 -12.49 -12.76
N GLN A 161 1.38 -13.26 -12.06
CA GLN A 161 -0.05 -13.33 -12.28
C GLN A 161 -0.71 -12.08 -11.71
N GLY A 162 -1.08 -11.17 -12.61
CA GLY A 162 -1.77 -9.94 -12.25
C GLY A 162 -0.87 -8.72 -12.17
N VAL A 163 0.35 -8.76 -12.71
CA VAL A 163 1.19 -7.55 -12.87
C VAL A 163 0.44 -6.42 -13.57
N ASP A 164 -0.31 -6.73 -14.65
CA ASP A 164 -1.10 -5.76 -15.42
C ASP A 164 -2.24 -5.11 -14.60
N ASN A 165 -2.67 -5.77 -13.51
CA ASN A 165 -3.68 -5.19 -12.63
C ASN A 165 -3.17 -3.91 -11.99
N PHE A 166 -1.88 -3.82 -11.66
CA PHE A 166 -1.29 -2.59 -11.11
C PHE A 166 -1.39 -1.43 -12.08
N LEU A 167 -1.21 -1.65 -13.39
CA LEU A 167 -1.39 -0.62 -14.41
C LEU A 167 -2.87 -0.19 -14.55
N THR A 168 -3.79 -1.14 -14.41
CA THR A 168 -5.23 -0.84 -14.35
C THR A 168 -5.57 0.02 -13.12
N TYR A 169 -5.05 -0.33 -11.95
CA TYR A 169 -5.28 0.42 -10.71
C TYR A 169 -4.59 1.79 -10.73
N PHE A 170 -3.45 1.89 -11.39
CA PHE A 170 -2.76 3.15 -11.64
C PHE A 170 -3.69 4.14 -12.37
N GLY A 171 -4.31 3.72 -13.48
CA GLY A 171 -5.25 4.54 -14.25
C GLY A 171 -6.47 4.96 -13.43
N LYS A 172 -7.11 4.01 -12.74
CA LYS A 172 -8.25 4.28 -11.85
C LYS A 172 -7.92 5.29 -10.76
N GLY A 173 -6.75 5.17 -10.15
CA GLY A 173 -6.29 6.10 -9.13
C GLY A 173 -6.05 7.51 -9.66
N ILE A 174 -5.63 7.67 -10.93
CA ILE A 174 -5.53 8.98 -11.58
C ILE A 174 -6.93 9.57 -11.76
N GLU A 175 -7.84 8.81 -12.35
CA GLU A 175 -9.21 9.24 -12.67
C GLU A 175 -9.99 9.61 -11.40
N SER A 176 -9.83 8.83 -10.33
CA SER A 176 -10.50 9.06 -9.05
C SER A 176 -9.83 10.15 -8.20
N GLY A 177 -8.68 10.68 -8.61
CA GLY A 177 -7.87 11.62 -7.81
C GLY A 177 -7.13 11.01 -6.63
N ASN A 178 -7.05 9.68 -6.50
CA ASN A 178 -6.23 9.01 -5.50
C ASN A 178 -4.76 8.92 -5.95
N LEU A 179 -4.11 10.09 -6.04
CA LEU A 179 -2.76 10.21 -6.60
C LEU A 179 -1.70 9.48 -5.77
N ALA A 180 -1.86 9.43 -4.46
CA ALA A 180 -0.93 8.75 -3.56
C ALA A 180 -0.84 7.26 -3.89
N PHE A 181 -1.99 6.57 -3.93
CA PHE A 181 -2.03 5.14 -4.25
C PHE A 181 -1.86 4.85 -5.73
N SER A 182 -2.25 5.74 -6.63
CA SER A 182 -1.91 5.63 -8.05
C SER A 182 -0.40 5.58 -8.26
N CYS A 183 0.36 6.44 -7.58
CA CYS A 183 1.83 6.41 -7.61
C CYS A 183 2.39 5.07 -7.11
N SER A 184 1.84 4.55 -6.00
CA SER A 184 2.19 3.22 -5.49
C SER A 184 1.88 2.10 -6.49
N CYS A 185 0.72 2.15 -7.17
CA CYS A 185 0.37 1.20 -8.23
C CYS A 185 1.41 1.24 -9.36
N GLY A 186 1.83 2.42 -9.80
CA GLY A 186 2.87 2.56 -10.82
C GLY A 186 4.22 1.99 -10.36
N ALA A 187 4.62 2.29 -9.12
CA ALA A 187 5.87 1.77 -8.57
C ALA A 187 5.87 0.24 -8.46
N LEU A 188 4.76 -0.33 -7.98
CA LEU A 188 4.57 -1.78 -7.86
C LEU A 188 4.46 -2.46 -9.21
N TYR A 189 3.80 -1.85 -10.19
CA TYR A 189 3.78 -2.35 -11.57
C TYR A 189 5.22 -2.53 -12.07
N VAL A 190 6.02 -1.46 -12.02
CA VAL A 190 7.40 -1.49 -12.51
C VAL A 190 8.22 -2.54 -11.74
N PHE A 191 8.17 -2.50 -10.41
CA PHE A 191 8.86 -3.46 -9.54
C PHE A 191 8.53 -4.91 -9.89
N VAL A 192 7.24 -5.27 -9.82
CA VAL A 192 6.75 -6.63 -10.03
C VAL A 192 7.06 -7.10 -11.44
N TYR A 193 7.02 -6.21 -12.44
CA TYR A 193 7.28 -6.56 -13.84
C TYR A 193 8.72 -7.03 -14.08
N TYR A 194 9.73 -6.29 -13.61
CA TYR A 194 11.12 -6.70 -13.85
C TYR A 194 11.56 -7.85 -12.93
N VAL A 195 11.12 -7.91 -11.67
CA VAL A 195 11.44 -9.06 -10.78
C VAL A 195 10.76 -10.35 -11.24
N SER A 196 9.70 -10.22 -12.02
CA SER A 196 9.02 -11.33 -12.69
C SER A 196 9.81 -11.92 -13.86
N GLY A 197 10.92 -11.29 -14.27
CA GLY A 197 11.74 -11.72 -15.41
C GLY A 197 11.07 -11.51 -16.77
N LEU A 198 10.09 -10.61 -16.85
CA LEU A 198 9.38 -10.30 -18.09
C LEU A 198 10.25 -9.46 -19.03
N PRO A 199 10.00 -9.48 -20.36
CA PRO A 199 10.77 -8.68 -21.32
C PRO A 199 10.71 -7.19 -20.99
N LEU A 200 11.85 -6.51 -20.87
CA LEU A 200 11.88 -5.12 -20.39
C LEU A 200 11.36 -4.09 -21.40
N GLN A 201 11.34 -4.40 -22.71
CA GLN A 201 11.00 -3.41 -23.73
C GLN A 201 9.58 -2.82 -23.61
N PRO A 202 8.51 -3.63 -23.39
CA PRO A 202 7.19 -3.09 -23.06
C PRO A 202 7.19 -2.23 -21.79
N LEU A 203 7.87 -2.68 -20.73
CA LEU A 203 7.96 -1.95 -19.47
C LEU A 203 8.55 -0.55 -19.65
N LEU A 204 9.60 -0.39 -20.47
CA LEU A 204 10.21 0.91 -20.72
C LEU A 204 9.23 1.91 -21.36
N ASN A 205 8.34 1.45 -22.24
CA ASN A 205 7.31 2.30 -22.84
C ASN A 205 6.32 2.79 -21.77
N ASP A 206 5.91 1.90 -20.88
CA ASP A 206 4.99 2.22 -19.78
C ASP A 206 5.63 3.15 -18.76
N CYS A 207 6.90 2.92 -18.40
CA CYS A 207 7.68 3.79 -17.53
C CYS A 207 7.69 5.24 -18.05
N GLY A 208 7.85 5.45 -19.36
CA GLY A 208 7.78 6.77 -19.97
C GLY A 208 6.43 7.47 -19.78
N THR A 209 5.33 6.72 -19.83
CA THR A 209 3.98 7.24 -19.58
C THR A 209 3.74 7.51 -18.10
N ILE A 210 4.06 6.55 -17.23
CA ILE A 210 3.93 6.67 -15.78
C ILE A 210 4.73 7.87 -15.25
N ARG A 211 5.98 8.02 -15.70
CA ARG A 211 6.86 9.15 -15.33
C ARG A 211 6.23 10.49 -15.68
N ARG A 212 5.65 10.66 -16.88
CA ARG A 212 5.02 11.92 -17.30
C ARG A 212 3.86 12.36 -16.39
N HIS A 213 3.13 11.42 -15.79
CA HIS A 213 2.02 11.74 -14.88
C HIS A 213 2.49 12.24 -13.50
N PHE A 214 3.65 11.79 -13.02
CA PHE A 214 4.10 12.03 -11.65
C PHE A 214 5.27 13.01 -11.49
N MET A 215 6.07 13.26 -12.54
CA MET A 215 7.20 14.20 -12.47
C MET A 215 6.79 15.68 -12.31
N LYS A 216 5.53 16.04 -12.57
CA LYS A 216 5.04 17.42 -12.42
C LYS A 216 4.45 17.74 -11.04
N ARG A 217 4.49 16.81 -10.09
CA ARG A 217 3.80 16.95 -8.78
C ARG A 217 4.79 16.71 -7.64
N ASN A 218 5.05 17.75 -6.85
CA ASN A 218 6.11 17.78 -5.82
C ASN A 218 5.74 17.15 -4.46
N GLU A 219 4.51 16.66 -4.27
CA GLU A 219 3.98 16.40 -2.91
C GLU A 219 3.72 14.91 -2.60
N ASN A 220 4.38 13.96 -3.25
CA ASN A 220 4.06 12.55 -3.05
C ASN A 220 5.23 11.74 -2.47
N THR A 221 5.10 11.33 -1.21
CA THR A 221 6.05 10.44 -0.51
C THR A 221 6.32 9.13 -1.26
N MET A 222 5.42 8.71 -2.16
CA MET A 222 5.59 7.50 -2.99
C MET A 222 6.36 7.73 -4.30
N ARG A 223 6.63 8.99 -4.65
CA ARG A 223 7.36 9.36 -5.87
C ARG A 223 8.78 8.79 -5.85
N PHE A 224 9.46 8.83 -4.72
CA PHE A 224 10.77 8.22 -4.53
C PHE A 224 10.83 6.76 -4.98
N ASN A 225 9.90 5.93 -4.48
CA ASN A 225 9.83 4.52 -4.82
C ASN A 225 9.56 4.31 -6.31
N LEU A 226 8.70 5.13 -6.92
CA LEU A 226 8.43 5.06 -8.36
C LEU A 226 9.69 5.40 -9.17
N ILE A 227 10.37 6.49 -8.84
CA ILE A 227 11.58 6.95 -9.53
C ILE A 227 12.67 5.88 -9.50
N ILE A 228 12.94 5.33 -8.31
CA ILE A 228 13.97 4.30 -8.13
C ILE A 228 13.64 3.05 -8.94
N ASN A 229 12.38 2.61 -8.95
CA ASN A 229 11.99 1.44 -9.73
C ASN A 229 12.10 1.69 -11.24
N ILE A 230 11.73 2.87 -11.73
CA ILE A 230 11.92 3.23 -13.14
C ILE A 230 13.41 3.24 -13.51
N GLN A 231 14.26 3.88 -12.69
CA GLN A 231 15.71 3.92 -12.91
C GLN A 231 16.31 2.51 -12.91
N THR A 232 15.83 1.64 -12.02
CA THR A 232 16.29 0.25 -11.95
C THR A 232 15.93 -0.49 -13.24
N ALA A 233 14.70 -0.36 -13.73
CA ALA A 233 14.27 -0.97 -14.97
C ALA A 233 15.05 -0.45 -16.20
N THR A 234 15.34 0.85 -16.30
CA THR A 234 16.14 1.42 -17.40
C THR A 234 17.60 0.96 -17.35
N SER A 235 18.17 0.89 -16.14
CA SER A 235 19.53 0.40 -15.92
C SER A 235 19.67 -1.09 -16.31
N MET A 236 18.71 -1.93 -15.91
CA MET A 236 18.68 -3.35 -16.31
C MET A 236 18.53 -3.54 -17.83
N ALA A 237 17.83 -2.63 -18.50
CA ALA A 237 17.65 -2.69 -19.95
C ALA A 237 18.88 -2.22 -20.75
N GLY A 238 19.93 -1.73 -20.08
CA GLY A 238 21.14 -1.20 -20.72
C GLY A 238 20.92 0.10 -21.49
N THR A 239 19.85 0.85 -21.17
CA THR A 239 19.57 2.14 -21.83
C THR A 239 20.29 3.32 -21.19
N GLU A 240 20.89 3.12 -20.01
CA GLU A 240 21.65 4.14 -19.26
C GLU A 240 23.14 4.07 -19.61
N ALA A 241 23.80 5.23 -19.67
CA ALA A 241 25.24 5.32 -19.95
C ALA A 241 26.09 4.75 -18.80
N ASP A 242 25.61 4.84 -17.56
CA ASP A 242 26.15 4.15 -16.38
C ASP A 242 24.97 3.52 -15.61
N PRO A 243 24.83 2.19 -15.60
CA PRO A 243 23.71 1.51 -14.94
C PRO A 243 23.78 1.55 -13.40
N PHE A 244 24.89 2.00 -12.82
CA PHE A 244 25.09 2.12 -11.37
C PHE A 244 25.00 3.57 -10.87
N ALA A 245 24.89 4.52 -11.79
CA ALA A 245 24.78 5.95 -11.56
C ALA A 245 23.39 6.40 -11.05
N PHE A 246 22.89 5.78 -9.97
CA PHE A 246 21.72 6.28 -9.25
C PHE A 246 21.86 7.76 -8.85
N ASP A 247 23.11 8.20 -8.67
CA ASP A 247 23.47 9.53 -8.21
C ASP A 247 23.63 10.55 -9.36
N CYS A 248 23.60 10.14 -10.63
CA CYS A 248 23.88 11.05 -11.75
C CYS A 248 22.63 11.57 -12.45
N VAL A 249 21.49 10.88 -12.32
CA VAL A 249 20.35 11.11 -13.21
C VAL A 249 19.30 12.05 -12.61
N ILE A 250 19.19 12.18 -11.28
CA ILE A 250 18.11 12.99 -10.68
C ILE A 250 18.55 13.61 -9.35
N ASP A 251 18.79 14.93 -9.31
CA ASP A 251 19.07 15.69 -8.06
C ASP A 251 17.98 15.47 -7.00
N GLU A 252 16.73 15.25 -7.44
CA GLU A 252 15.57 14.93 -6.59
C GLU A 252 15.76 13.62 -5.78
N VAL A 253 16.42 12.59 -6.35
CA VAL A 253 16.68 11.32 -5.61
C VAL A 253 17.67 11.55 -4.48
N LYS A 254 18.67 12.43 -4.67
CA LYS A 254 19.63 12.78 -3.62
C LYS A 254 18.95 13.56 -2.49
N GLU A 255 18.08 14.50 -2.82
CA GLU A 255 17.32 15.27 -1.83
C GLU A 255 16.38 14.35 -1.02
N GLU A 256 15.61 13.50 -1.70
CA GLU A 256 14.70 12.55 -1.04
C GLU A 256 15.46 11.49 -0.22
N LEU A 257 16.63 11.03 -0.67
CA LEU A 257 17.48 10.11 0.09
C LEU A 257 18.07 10.78 1.34
N ARG A 258 18.47 12.06 1.25
CA ARG A 258 18.90 12.86 2.41
C ARG A 258 17.77 13.03 3.41
N ASP A 259 16.58 13.44 2.95
CA ASP A 259 15.39 13.56 3.81
C ASP A 259 15.04 12.21 4.46
N ALA A 260 15.10 11.11 3.71
CA ALA A 260 14.88 9.77 4.24
C ALA A 260 15.90 9.40 5.33
N ALA A 261 17.18 9.75 5.15
CA ALA A 261 18.21 9.52 6.16
C ALA A 261 18.01 10.37 7.42
N GLU A 262 17.71 11.66 7.25
CA GLU A 262 17.46 12.61 8.35
C GLU A 262 16.21 12.22 9.16
N ASN A 263 15.14 11.82 8.47
CA ASN A 263 13.89 11.40 9.09
C ASN A 263 13.86 9.92 9.51
N ARG A 264 14.95 9.18 9.30
CA ARG A 264 15.06 7.72 9.56
C ARG A 264 13.93 6.92 8.89
N ASN A 265 13.57 7.29 7.67
CA ASN A 265 12.61 6.54 6.86
C ASN A 265 13.27 5.25 6.36
N VAL A 266 13.20 4.21 7.20
CA VAL A 266 13.84 2.91 6.96
C VAL A 266 13.36 2.28 5.65
N MET A 267 12.08 2.44 5.31
CA MET A 267 11.52 1.84 4.11
C MET A 267 12.10 2.44 2.83
N ALA A 268 12.20 3.78 2.75
CA ALA A 268 12.83 4.44 1.62
C ALA A 268 14.31 4.03 1.47
N LEU A 269 15.06 4.01 2.57
CA LEU A 269 16.45 3.57 2.57
C LEU A 269 16.58 2.10 2.11
N LEU A 270 15.72 1.21 2.61
CA LEU A 270 15.69 -0.19 2.23
C LEU A 270 15.40 -0.36 0.73
N THR A 271 14.43 0.37 0.18
CA THR A 271 14.14 0.34 -1.26
C THR A 271 15.36 0.77 -2.07
N TYR A 272 15.95 1.92 -1.75
CA TYR A 272 17.11 2.44 -2.49
C TYR A 272 18.29 1.46 -2.47
N TRP A 273 18.71 1.03 -1.29
CA TRP A 273 19.86 0.14 -1.16
C TRP A 273 19.56 -1.27 -1.70
N GLY A 274 18.32 -1.75 -1.54
CA GLY A 274 17.87 -3.02 -2.10
C GLY A 274 17.93 -3.04 -3.63
N MET A 275 17.45 -1.98 -4.28
CA MET A 275 17.51 -1.88 -5.74
C MET A 275 18.95 -1.73 -6.25
N ARG A 276 19.79 -0.96 -5.55
CA ARG A 276 21.23 -0.90 -5.86
C ARG A 276 21.90 -2.26 -5.77
N ALA A 277 21.68 -2.97 -4.67
CA ALA A 277 22.23 -4.31 -4.48
C ALA A 277 21.77 -5.28 -5.57
N THR A 278 20.50 -5.18 -5.98
CA THR A 278 19.92 -5.99 -7.06
C THR A 278 20.66 -5.73 -8.37
N LEU A 279 20.88 -4.46 -8.75
CA LEU A 279 21.59 -4.13 -9.98
C LEU A 279 23.03 -4.62 -9.99
N PHE A 280 23.78 -4.41 -8.89
CA PHE A 280 25.14 -4.93 -8.77
C PHE A 280 25.17 -6.45 -8.96
N TYR A 281 24.29 -7.17 -8.28
CA TYR A 281 24.19 -8.61 -8.43
C TYR A 281 23.85 -9.05 -9.87
N THR A 282 22.96 -8.32 -10.57
CA THR A 282 22.49 -8.70 -11.90
C THR A 282 23.42 -8.31 -13.04
N LEU A 283 24.09 -7.16 -12.96
CA LEU A 283 24.85 -6.56 -14.06
C LEU A 283 26.36 -6.70 -13.88
N ASP A 284 26.84 -6.91 -12.66
CA ASP A 284 28.27 -7.07 -12.38
C ASP A 284 28.53 -8.08 -11.25
N PRO A 285 28.26 -9.38 -11.50
CA PRO A 285 28.41 -10.42 -10.49
C PRO A 285 29.87 -10.65 -10.04
N ASP A 286 30.85 -10.12 -10.77
CA ASP A 286 32.29 -10.25 -10.48
C ASP A 286 32.94 -8.99 -9.86
N ASP A 287 32.22 -7.87 -9.74
CA ASP A 287 32.74 -6.64 -9.14
C ASP A 287 32.67 -6.65 -7.60
N LYS A 288 33.86 -6.68 -7.01
CA LYS A 288 34.13 -6.70 -5.56
C LYS A 288 33.71 -5.42 -4.84
N ARG A 289 33.16 -4.40 -5.52
CA ARG A 289 32.69 -3.15 -4.89
C ARG A 289 31.51 -3.33 -3.91
N THR A 290 30.77 -4.44 -3.97
CA THR A 290 29.71 -4.77 -2.98
C THR A 290 30.25 -5.07 -1.57
N HIS A 291 31.56 -5.30 -1.42
CA HIS A 291 32.18 -5.57 -0.12
C HIS A 291 32.52 -4.32 0.71
N HIS A 292 32.39 -3.10 0.16
CA HIS A 292 32.99 -1.89 0.78
C HIS A 292 32.03 -0.85 1.38
N THR A 293 30.73 -1.11 1.54
CA THR A 293 29.78 -0.09 2.05
C THR A 293 28.90 -0.53 3.21
N PHE A 294 29.37 -1.46 4.04
CA PHE A 294 28.80 -1.71 5.38
C PHE A 294 29.87 -1.47 6.47
N HIS A 295 30.30 -0.21 6.62
CA HIS A 295 30.99 0.27 7.82
C HIS A 295 30.46 1.64 8.22
#